data_AF-A0A7X9ZBB8-F1
#
_entry.id   AF-A0A7X9ZBB8-F1
#
_cell.length_a   1.000
_cell.length_b   1.000
_cell.length_c   1.000
_cell.angle_alpha   90.00
_cell.angle_beta   90.00
_cell.angle_gamma   90.00
#
_symmetry.space_group_name_H-M   'P 1'
#
loop_
_entity.id
_entity.type
_entity.pdbx_description
1 polymer ?
#
loop_
_entity_poly.entity_id
_entity_poly.type
_entity_poly.pdbx_seq_one_letter_code
_entity_poly.pdbx_strand_id
1 'polypeptide(L)'
;MDTRNGNTDDENESGANLRASSYYVLQASHRCAHCGASTPVFALAVPPDHESTEGDIERDEDGDSTGLDAGAFHEWLFSPAQWQRIEGPALLSQVGILSAPVVRTLHALAPTVRQNPDRNGEWTNFCEHCGSAVWEGALYPTPGQPFCPKDDAAAAEIAVQAVDEPLAAFTAMCWTDGYRNKWPLFKRLGVACSEAE
;
A
#
# COMPACT_ATOMS: atom_id res chain seq x y z
N MET A 1 6.01 -30.24 34.36
CA MET A 1 5.28 -28.96 34.40
C MET A 1 5.86 -28.13 33.28
N ASP A 2 5.27 -28.30 32.10
CA ASP A 2 5.66 -27.62 30.87
C ASP A 2 5.03 -26.23 30.83
N THR A 3 5.84 -25.19 30.96
CA THR A 3 5.43 -23.83 30.60
C THR A 3 5.72 -23.61 29.11
N ARG A 4 4.63 -23.65 28.33
CA ARG A 4 4.55 -23.07 26.99
C ARG A 4 4.84 -21.57 27.09
N ASN A 5 5.97 -21.11 26.55
CA ASN A 5 6.13 -19.71 26.18
C ASN A 5 5.55 -19.54 24.77
N GLY A 6 4.32 -19.04 24.72
CA GLY A 6 3.79 -18.35 23.54
C GLY A 6 4.39 -16.94 23.44
N ASN A 7 4.09 -16.29 22.32
CA ASN A 7 4.48 -14.94 21.89
C ASN A 7 5.87 -14.79 21.25
N THR A 8 5.91 -15.06 19.94
CA THR A 8 6.89 -14.48 19.00
C THR A 8 6.24 -13.85 17.76
N ASP A 9 4.92 -13.63 17.76
CA ASP A 9 4.21 -13.05 16.61
C ASP A 9 3.89 -11.55 16.77
N ASP A 10 3.97 -10.99 17.99
CA ASP A 10 3.60 -9.58 18.31
C ASP A 10 4.69 -8.54 17.95
N GLU A 11 5.97 -8.92 17.87
CA GLU A 11 7.05 -7.93 17.68
C GLU A 11 7.13 -7.35 16.26
N ASN A 12 6.46 -7.97 15.28
CA ASN A 12 6.51 -7.55 13.88
C ASN A 12 5.35 -6.64 13.46
N GLU A 13 4.35 -6.42 14.33
CA GLU A 13 3.22 -5.52 14.09
C GLU A 13 3.42 -4.12 14.69
N SER A 14 4.44 -3.94 15.53
CA SER A 14 4.70 -2.70 16.30
C SER A 14 5.04 -1.46 15.46
N GLY A 15 5.09 -1.58 14.13
CA GLY A 15 5.35 -0.47 13.21
C GLY A 15 4.37 -0.39 12.02
N ALA A 16 3.34 -1.22 11.96
CA ALA A 16 2.37 -1.19 10.87
C ALA A 16 1.42 0.02 11.02
N ASN A 17 1.14 0.69 9.92
CA ASN A 17 0.10 1.73 9.82
C ASN A 17 -1.09 1.30 8.93
N LEU A 18 -1.02 0.12 8.32
CA LEU A 18 -2.07 -0.46 7.49
C LEU A 18 -2.21 -1.96 7.75
N ARG A 19 -3.45 -2.43 7.90
CA ARG A 19 -3.76 -3.86 7.97
C ARG A 19 -5.04 -4.21 7.20
N ALA A 20 -5.09 -5.43 6.67
CA ALA A 20 -6.25 -5.94 5.94
C ALA A 20 -6.36 -7.45 6.11
N SER A 21 -7.58 -8.00 5.99
CA SER A 21 -7.81 -9.45 6.05
C SER A 21 -7.33 -10.20 4.81
N SER A 22 -7.19 -9.50 3.70
CA SER A 22 -6.75 -10.00 2.40
C SER A 22 -6.11 -8.86 1.61
N TYR A 23 -5.38 -9.20 0.55
CA TYR A 23 -4.74 -8.21 -0.31
C TYR A 23 -4.54 -8.74 -1.73
N TYR A 24 -4.08 -7.88 -2.62
CA TYR A 24 -3.77 -8.18 -4.00
C TYR A 24 -2.29 -7.95 -4.26
N VAL A 25 -1.67 -8.89 -4.99
CA VAL A 25 -0.39 -8.67 -5.67
C VAL A 25 -0.71 -8.37 -7.13
N LEU A 26 -0.35 -7.16 -7.56
CA LEU A 26 -0.52 -6.68 -8.91
C LEU A 26 0.79 -6.86 -9.68
N GLN A 27 0.70 -7.24 -10.95
CA GLN A 27 1.84 -7.31 -11.85
C GLN A 27 1.55 -6.58 -13.15
N ALA A 28 2.49 -5.75 -13.57
CA ALA A 28 2.44 -5.01 -14.83
C ALA A 28 3.81 -5.02 -15.53
N SER A 29 3.84 -4.61 -16.79
CA SER A 29 5.08 -4.45 -17.56
C SER A 29 5.60 -3.02 -17.48
N HIS A 30 6.90 -2.85 -17.27
CA HIS A 30 7.57 -1.56 -17.25
C HIS A 30 8.83 -1.59 -18.13
N ARG A 31 9.13 -0.49 -18.82
CA ARG A 31 10.38 -0.34 -19.58
C ARG A 31 11.43 0.31 -18.68
N CYS A 32 12.48 -0.44 -18.34
CA CYS A 32 13.56 0.03 -17.48
C CYS A 32 14.26 1.26 -18.07
N ALA A 33 14.35 2.37 -17.31
CA ALA A 33 15.04 3.58 -17.74
C ALA A 33 16.56 3.40 -17.88
N HIS A 34 17.15 2.40 -17.23
CA HIS A 34 18.60 2.14 -17.27
C HIS A 34 19.00 1.30 -18.48
N CYS A 35 18.38 0.13 -18.68
CA CYS A 35 18.75 -0.81 -19.75
C CYS A 35 17.78 -0.85 -20.95
N GLY A 36 16.62 -0.20 -20.85
CA GLY A 36 15.61 -0.18 -21.91
C GLY A 36 14.80 -1.47 -22.09
N ALA A 37 15.15 -2.55 -21.38
CA ALA A 37 14.43 -3.82 -21.41
C ALA A 37 13.07 -3.70 -20.70
N SER A 38 12.10 -4.51 -21.15
CA SER A 38 10.83 -4.70 -20.45
C SER A 38 11.07 -5.62 -19.26
N THR A 39 10.58 -5.22 -18.08
CA THR A 39 10.69 -5.96 -16.82
C THR A 39 9.32 -5.99 -16.14
N PRO A 40 8.95 -7.08 -15.45
CA PRO A 40 7.78 -7.07 -14.59
C PRO A 40 8.03 -6.14 -13.40
N VAL A 41 7.00 -5.42 -13.02
CA VAL A 41 6.91 -4.63 -11.80
C VAL A 41 5.66 -5.02 -11.04
N PHE A 42 5.71 -4.88 -9.72
CA PHE A 42 4.68 -5.35 -8.81
C PHE A 42 4.25 -4.27 -7.83
N ALA A 43 3.00 -4.34 -7.39
CA ALA A 43 2.46 -3.49 -6.33
C ALA A 43 1.51 -4.29 -5.44
N LEU A 44 1.31 -3.79 -4.23
CA LEU A 44 0.30 -4.30 -3.30
C LEU A 44 -0.92 -3.39 -3.33
N ALA A 45 -2.11 -3.99 -3.28
CA ALA A 45 -3.35 -3.27 -3.05
C ALA A 45 -4.19 -4.01 -2.01
N VAL A 46 -5.07 -3.29 -1.31
CA VAL A 46 -6.02 -3.87 -0.36
C VAL A 46 -7.45 -3.55 -0.80
N PRO A 47 -8.40 -4.46 -0.52
CA PRO A 47 -9.82 -4.20 -0.77
C PRO A 47 -10.36 -3.08 0.15
N PRO A 48 -11.62 -2.66 -0.09
CA PRO A 48 -12.44 -2.01 0.93
C PRO A 48 -12.33 -2.67 2.31
N ASP A 49 -12.64 -1.90 3.35
CA ASP A 49 -12.70 -2.33 4.75
C ASP A 49 -11.35 -2.66 5.40
N HIS A 50 -10.24 -2.25 4.78
CA HIS A 50 -8.94 -2.27 5.44
C HIS A 50 -8.88 -1.25 6.58
N GLU A 51 -7.95 -1.44 7.50
CA GLU A 51 -7.75 -0.52 8.61
C GLU A 51 -6.44 0.25 8.42
N SER A 52 -6.47 1.54 8.70
CA SER A 52 -5.31 2.44 8.66
C SER A 52 -5.25 3.28 9.93
N THR A 53 -4.04 3.60 10.38
CA THR A 53 -3.85 4.59 11.45
C THR A 53 -3.75 6.03 10.94
N GLU A 54 -3.66 6.21 9.62
CA GLU A 54 -3.60 7.51 8.94
C GLU A 54 -4.96 7.91 8.34
N GLY A 55 -6.06 7.32 8.83
CA GLY A 55 -7.39 7.59 8.29
C GLY A 55 -7.73 9.08 8.31
N ASP A 56 -8.53 9.50 7.32
CA ASP A 56 -8.93 10.89 7.15
C ASP A 56 -9.53 11.40 8.46
N ILE A 57 -8.79 12.30 9.12
CA ILE A 57 -9.35 13.08 10.21
C ILE A 57 -10.45 13.91 9.55
N GLU A 58 -11.71 13.50 9.73
CA GLU A 58 -12.86 14.32 9.35
C GLU A 58 -12.63 15.71 9.93
N ARG A 59 -12.27 16.64 9.06
CA ARG A 59 -12.21 18.05 9.43
C ARG A 59 -13.65 18.48 9.49
N ASP A 60 -14.18 18.64 10.69
CA ASP A 60 -15.48 19.30 10.90
C ASP A 60 -15.44 20.64 10.14
N GLU A 61 -16.12 20.72 9.00
CA GLU A 61 -16.15 21.92 8.14
C GLU A 61 -16.96 23.06 8.77
N ASP A 62 -17.72 22.77 9.84
CA ASP A 62 -18.65 23.70 10.48
C ASP A 62 -18.19 24.22 11.87
N GLY A 63 -16.98 23.87 12.30
CA GLY A 63 -16.43 24.32 13.58
C GLY A 63 -15.32 25.35 13.36
N ASP A 64 -15.44 26.55 13.95
CA ASP A 64 -14.29 27.41 14.20
C ASP A 64 -13.27 26.58 15.02
N SER A 65 -12.28 26.00 14.34
CA SER A 65 -11.30 25.15 14.99
C SER A 65 -10.44 26.05 15.87
N THR A 66 -10.78 26.18 17.15
CA THR A 66 -10.05 27.03 18.10
C THR A 66 -8.66 26.46 18.44
N GLY A 67 -8.23 25.40 17.75
CA GLY A 67 -7.11 24.57 18.12
C GLY A 67 -7.39 23.80 19.41
N LEU A 68 -6.57 22.78 19.66
CA LEU A 68 -6.51 22.13 20.97
C LEU A 68 -5.76 23.06 21.94
N ASP A 69 -6.18 23.13 23.20
CA ASP A 69 -5.34 23.76 24.23
C ASP A 69 -4.04 22.95 24.42
N ALA A 70 -3.03 23.53 25.06
CA ALA A 70 -1.71 22.90 25.18
C ALA A 70 -1.73 21.52 25.85
N GLY A 71 -2.66 21.28 26.79
CA GLY A 71 -2.82 19.99 27.45
C GLY A 71 -3.49 18.98 26.53
N ALA A 72 -4.61 19.36 25.90
CA ALA A 72 -5.32 18.53 24.94
C ALA A 72 -4.45 18.19 23.71
N PHE A 73 -3.63 19.14 23.24
CA PHE A 73 -2.66 18.91 22.17
C PHE A 73 -1.57 17.92 22.60
N HIS A 74 -1.07 18.03 23.83
CA HIS A 74 -0.10 17.09 24.37
C HIS A 74 -0.69 15.68 24.46
N GLU A 75 -1.90 15.54 25.02
CA GLU A 75 -2.57 14.24 25.09
C GLU A 75 -2.84 13.65 23.70
N TRP A 76 -3.29 14.47 22.74
CA TRP A 76 -3.49 14.03 21.36
C TRP A 76 -2.17 13.60 20.69
N LEU A 77 -1.09 14.38 20.84
CA LEU A 77 0.21 14.11 20.22
C LEU A 77 0.86 12.81 20.73
N PHE A 78 0.63 12.46 22.00
CA PHE A 78 1.18 11.25 22.61
C PHE A 78 0.15 10.11 22.75
N SER A 79 -1.06 10.29 22.21
CA SER A 79 -2.06 9.22 22.17
C SER A 79 -1.61 8.11 21.22
N PRO A 80 -1.94 6.84 21.52
CA PRO A 80 -1.66 5.75 20.61
C PRO A 80 -2.41 5.97 19.29
N ALA A 81 -1.78 5.53 18.19
CA ALA A 81 -2.38 5.57 16.87
C ALA A 81 -3.74 4.84 16.88
N GLN A 82 -4.78 5.50 16.38
CA GLN A 82 -6.12 4.93 16.32
C GLN A 82 -6.34 4.25 14.98
N TRP A 83 -6.70 2.98 15.01
CA TRP A 83 -7.08 2.24 13.81
C TRP A 83 -8.49 2.65 13.37
N GLN A 84 -8.59 3.03 12.11
CA GLN A 84 -9.85 3.40 11.48
C GLN A 84 -10.11 2.50 10.29
N ARG A 85 -11.36 2.06 10.14
CA ARG A 85 -11.81 1.29 8.98
C ARG A 85 -12.00 2.24 7.80
N ILE A 86 -11.38 1.92 6.67
CA ILE A 86 -11.45 2.71 5.44
C ILE A 86 -12.39 1.98 4.47
N GLU A 87 -13.46 2.66 4.04
CA GLU A 87 -14.47 2.07 3.17
C GLU A 87 -13.96 1.82 1.74
N GLY A 88 -13.05 2.67 1.26
CA GLY A 88 -12.46 2.55 -0.07
C GLY A 88 -11.31 1.54 -0.17
N PRO A 89 -10.93 1.10 -1.38
CA PRO A 89 -9.70 0.35 -1.61
C PRO A 89 -8.48 1.25 -1.47
N ALA A 90 -7.30 0.64 -1.30
CA ALA A 90 -6.05 1.37 -1.37
C ALA A 90 -4.99 0.61 -2.18
N LEU A 91 -4.23 1.34 -2.99
CA LEU A 91 -2.99 0.90 -3.61
C LEU A 91 -1.82 1.41 -2.76
N LEU A 92 -0.89 0.54 -2.39
CA LEU A 92 0.21 0.86 -1.49
C LEU A 92 1.46 1.29 -2.25
N SER A 93 2.14 2.30 -1.74
CA SER A 93 3.41 2.85 -2.24
C SER A 93 4.27 3.35 -1.08
N GLN A 94 5.59 3.42 -1.28
CA GLN A 94 6.54 3.74 -0.21
C GLN A 94 6.40 2.77 0.97
N VAL A 95 6.36 1.48 0.66
CA VAL A 95 6.19 0.40 1.63
C VAL A 95 7.51 0.18 2.37
N GLY A 96 7.53 0.46 3.67
CA GLY A 96 8.71 0.33 4.52
C GLY A 96 8.79 -1.02 5.24
N ILE A 97 7.66 -1.48 5.80
CA ILE A 97 7.59 -2.70 6.62
C ILE A 97 6.52 -3.60 6.02
N LEU A 98 6.78 -4.92 6.03
CA LEU A 98 5.83 -5.95 5.68
C LEU A 98 5.94 -7.09 6.69
N SER A 99 4.80 -7.62 7.12
CA SER A 99 4.79 -8.80 7.99
C SER A 99 5.43 -10.02 7.31
N ALA A 100 5.99 -10.93 8.11
CA ALA A 100 6.69 -12.10 7.59
C ALA A 100 5.85 -12.98 6.63
N PRO A 101 4.54 -13.20 6.83
CA PRO A 101 3.70 -13.88 5.85
C PRO A 101 3.67 -13.17 4.49
N VAL A 102 3.47 -11.84 4.48
CA VAL A 102 3.42 -11.06 3.25
C VAL A 102 4.77 -11.08 2.52
N VAL A 103 5.88 -11.01 3.26
CA VAL A 103 7.24 -11.14 2.70
C VAL A 103 7.44 -12.48 2.00
N ARG A 104 7.01 -13.60 2.61
CA ARG A 104 7.10 -14.92 1.98
C ARG A 104 6.31 -14.98 0.67
N THR A 105 5.09 -14.44 0.67
CA THR A 105 4.24 -14.38 -0.51
C THR A 105 4.86 -13.51 -1.60
N LEU A 106 5.39 -12.33 -1.25
CA LEU A 106 6.10 -11.48 -2.21
C LEU A 106 7.33 -12.16 -2.80
N HIS A 107 8.13 -12.88 -2.01
CA HIS A 107 9.26 -13.62 -2.57
C HIS A 107 8.86 -14.70 -3.57
N ALA A 108 7.70 -15.35 -3.36
CA ALA A 108 7.19 -16.37 -4.27
C ALA A 108 6.63 -15.77 -5.57
N LEU A 109 5.94 -14.63 -5.50
CA LEU A 109 5.19 -14.06 -6.61
C LEU A 109 5.92 -12.92 -7.35
N ALA A 110 6.74 -12.18 -6.62
CA ALA A 110 7.38 -10.95 -7.05
C ALA A 110 8.85 -10.91 -6.63
N PRO A 111 9.69 -11.86 -7.09
CA PRO A 111 11.08 -12.01 -6.63
C PRO A 111 11.99 -10.81 -6.93
N THR A 112 11.57 -9.93 -7.84
CA THR A 112 12.28 -8.67 -8.15
C THR A 112 11.96 -7.54 -7.18
N VAL A 113 10.96 -7.69 -6.31
CA VAL A 113 10.67 -6.76 -5.23
C VAL A 113 11.49 -7.15 -4.00
N ARG A 114 12.28 -6.21 -3.50
CA ARG A 114 13.15 -6.43 -2.34
C ARG A 114 13.43 -5.11 -1.63
N GLN A 115 13.88 -5.20 -0.39
CA GLN A 115 14.29 -4.02 0.38
C GLN A 115 15.48 -3.33 -0.29
N ASN A 116 15.39 -2.00 -0.40
CA ASN A 116 16.41 -1.16 -1.00
C ASN A 116 17.21 -0.43 0.08
N PRO A 117 18.49 -0.78 0.30
CA PRO A 117 19.31 -0.13 1.32
C PRO A 117 19.55 1.36 1.05
N ASP A 118 19.51 1.80 -0.21
CA ASP A 118 19.68 3.21 -0.59
C ASP A 118 18.41 4.05 -0.32
N ARG A 119 17.32 3.40 0.11
CA ARG A 119 16.01 3.99 0.42
C ARG A 119 15.52 3.55 1.80
N ASN A 120 16.42 3.53 2.78
CA ASN A 120 16.11 3.16 4.17
C ASN A 120 15.38 1.80 4.32
N GLY A 121 15.63 0.86 3.41
CA GLY A 121 15.00 -0.46 3.45
C GLY A 121 13.60 -0.54 2.84
N GLU A 122 13.12 0.51 2.16
CA GLU A 122 11.85 0.48 1.42
C GLU A 122 11.79 -0.67 0.41
N TRP A 123 10.64 -1.35 0.35
CA TRP A 123 10.37 -2.40 -0.62
C TRP A 123 10.24 -1.78 -2.02
N THR A 124 11.20 -2.12 -2.88
CA THR A 124 11.36 -1.50 -4.19
C THR A 124 11.36 -2.55 -5.29
N ASN A 125 10.80 -2.21 -6.44
CA ASN A 125 10.92 -3.00 -7.66
C ASN A 125 12.32 -2.86 -8.26
N PHE A 126 12.95 -3.96 -8.65
CA PHE A 126 14.20 -3.95 -9.39
C PHE A 126 14.03 -4.53 -10.78
N CYS A 127 14.76 -4.01 -11.75
CA CYS A 127 14.75 -4.58 -13.10
C CYS A 127 15.33 -6.00 -13.08
N GLU A 128 14.61 -6.97 -13.63
CA GLU A 128 15.05 -8.37 -13.70
C GLU A 128 16.33 -8.56 -14.55
N HIS A 129 16.61 -7.63 -15.47
CA HIS A 129 17.73 -7.73 -16.41
C HIS A 129 19.01 -7.08 -15.90
N CYS A 130 18.92 -5.86 -15.37
CA CYS A 130 20.10 -5.10 -14.95
C CYS A 130 20.19 -4.85 -13.45
N GLY A 131 19.20 -5.27 -12.66
CA GLY A 131 19.19 -5.13 -11.21
C GLY A 131 19.10 -3.69 -10.71
N SER A 132 18.84 -2.71 -11.57
CA SER A 132 18.65 -1.31 -11.18
C SER A 132 17.28 -1.12 -10.53
N ALA A 133 17.22 -0.32 -9.46
CA ALA A 133 15.97 0.05 -8.81
C ALA A 133 15.07 0.82 -9.79
N VAL A 134 13.79 0.45 -9.81
CA VAL A 134 12.76 1.16 -10.57
C VAL A 134 12.25 2.32 -9.73
N TRP A 135 12.29 3.51 -10.30
CA TRP A 135 11.82 4.71 -9.61
C TRP A 135 10.30 4.69 -9.46
N GLU A 136 9.81 4.89 -8.25
CA GLU A 136 8.39 4.84 -7.92
C GLU A 136 7.55 5.87 -8.68
N GLY A 137 8.10 7.06 -8.93
CA GLY A 137 7.43 8.09 -9.71
C GLY A 137 7.16 7.69 -11.17
N ALA A 138 7.75 6.58 -11.65
CA ALA A 138 7.45 5.99 -12.96
C ALA A 138 6.31 4.95 -12.92
N LEU A 139 5.79 4.62 -11.73
CA LEU A 139 4.85 3.51 -11.52
C LEU A 139 3.45 3.96 -11.11
N TYR A 140 3.34 4.97 -10.24
CA TYR A 140 2.11 5.31 -9.54
C TYR A 140 1.42 6.62 -9.94
N PRO A 141 2.07 7.78 -10.05
CA PRO A 141 1.34 9.05 -10.03
C PRO A 141 0.61 9.41 -11.34
N THR A 142 1.15 9.01 -12.51
CA THR A 142 0.73 9.58 -13.80
C THR A 142 -0.07 8.59 -14.64
N PRO A 143 -1.24 8.99 -15.20
CA PRO A 143 -1.99 8.15 -16.13
C PRO A 143 -1.14 7.55 -17.25
N GLY A 144 -1.32 6.26 -17.52
CA GLY A 144 -0.53 5.48 -18.47
C GLY A 144 0.69 4.79 -17.85
N GLN A 145 0.97 5.02 -16.57
CA GLN A 145 1.97 4.25 -15.82
C GLN A 145 1.43 2.89 -15.37
N PRO A 146 2.30 1.92 -15.05
CA PRO A 146 1.92 0.55 -14.69
C PRO A 146 0.79 0.42 -13.67
N PHE A 147 0.78 1.24 -12.61
CA PHE A 147 -0.26 1.21 -11.56
C PHE A 147 -1.11 2.48 -11.54
N CYS A 148 -1.15 3.18 -12.67
CA CYS A 148 -2.08 4.27 -12.95
C CYS A 148 -2.58 4.12 -14.40
N PRO A 149 -3.29 3.02 -14.71
CA PRO A 149 -3.78 2.78 -16.06
C PRO A 149 -4.64 3.95 -16.53
N LYS A 150 -4.43 4.37 -17.78
CA LYS A 150 -5.13 5.51 -18.39
C LYS A 150 -6.62 5.24 -18.62
N ASP A 151 -7.02 3.98 -18.74
CA ASP A 151 -8.36 3.51 -19.06
C ASP A 151 -8.55 2.06 -18.60
N ASP A 152 -9.79 1.57 -18.66
CA ASP A 152 -10.17 0.22 -18.24
C ASP A 152 -9.50 -0.87 -19.10
N ALA A 153 -9.16 -0.57 -20.36
CA ALA A 153 -8.45 -1.50 -21.25
C ALA A 153 -7.00 -1.71 -20.79
N ALA A 154 -6.29 -0.63 -20.46
CA ALA A 154 -4.94 -0.71 -19.88
C ALA A 154 -4.97 -1.39 -18.50
N ALA A 155 -6.01 -1.15 -17.69
CA ALA A 155 -6.17 -1.84 -16.41
C ALA A 155 -6.37 -3.36 -16.58
N ALA A 156 -7.05 -3.80 -17.65
CA ALA A 156 -7.25 -5.22 -17.93
C ALA A 156 -5.95 -5.98 -18.24
N GLU A 157 -4.89 -5.30 -18.68
CA GLU A 157 -3.57 -5.88 -18.91
C GLU A 157 -2.80 -6.17 -17.62
N ILE A 158 -3.23 -5.59 -16.49
CA ILE A 158 -2.62 -5.81 -15.18
C ILE A 158 -3.08 -7.18 -14.65
N ALA A 159 -2.10 -8.05 -14.38
CA ALA A 159 -2.37 -9.31 -13.72
C ALA A 159 -2.63 -9.06 -12.23
N VAL A 160 -3.68 -9.70 -11.72
CA VAL A 160 -4.16 -9.54 -10.34
C VAL A 160 -4.17 -10.91 -9.69
N GLN A 161 -3.43 -11.04 -8.59
CA GLN A 161 -3.48 -12.21 -7.74
C GLN A 161 -4.04 -11.83 -6.37
N ALA A 162 -5.22 -12.33 -6.05
CA ALA A 162 -5.79 -12.22 -4.71
C ALA A 162 -5.05 -13.17 -3.76
N VAL A 163 -4.75 -12.66 -2.57
CA VAL A 163 -4.13 -13.41 -1.47
C VAL A 163 -5.07 -13.34 -0.29
N ASP A 164 -5.63 -14.49 0.09
CA ASP A 164 -6.53 -14.67 1.23
C ASP A 164 -5.72 -14.91 2.51
N GLU A 165 -4.83 -13.97 2.82
CA GLU A 165 -4.02 -13.94 4.04
C GLU A 165 -3.96 -12.52 4.61
N PRO A 166 -3.86 -12.36 5.94
CA PRO A 166 -3.75 -11.06 6.55
C PRO A 166 -2.51 -10.29 6.07
N LEU A 167 -2.73 -9.02 5.74
CA LEU A 167 -1.67 -8.06 5.46
C LEU A 167 -1.49 -7.15 6.66
N ALA A 168 -0.23 -6.94 7.06
CA ALA A 168 0.17 -5.86 7.95
C ALA A 168 1.41 -5.20 7.35
N ALA A 169 1.36 -3.88 7.19
CA ALA A 169 2.37 -3.10 6.50
C ALA A 169 2.57 -1.72 7.13
N PHE A 170 3.78 -1.18 6.95
CA PHE A 170 3.99 0.26 7.00
C PHE A 170 4.09 0.79 5.56
N THR A 171 3.26 1.77 5.23
CA THR A 171 3.20 2.42 3.92
C THR A 171 3.12 3.92 4.10
N ALA A 172 4.02 4.70 3.51
CA ALA A 172 3.99 6.16 3.66
C ALA A 172 3.00 6.84 2.70
N MET A 173 2.43 6.10 1.74
CA MET A 173 1.45 6.65 0.81
C MET A 173 0.46 5.59 0.33
N CYS A 174 -0.83 5.88 0.52
CA CYS A 174 -1.95 5.11 -0.01
C CYS A 174 -2.66 5.90 -1.10
N TRP A 175 -2.82 5.30 -2.27
CA TRP A 175 -3.70 5.83 -3.30
C TRP A 175 -5.07 5.21 -3.09
N THR A 176 -6.04 6.00 -2.65
CA THR A 176 -7.44 5.58 -2.44
C THR A 176 -8.31 5.88 -3.67
N ASP A 177 -9.57 5.48 -3.63
CA ASP A 177 -10.59 5.86 -4.61
C ASP A 177 -10.91 7.37 -4.64
N GLY A 178 -10.44 8.16 -3.68
CA GLY A 178 -10.39 9.62 -3.81
C GLY A 178 -9.53 10.09 -5.01
N TYR A 179 -8.56 9.27 -5.44
CA TYR A 179 -7.74 9.50 -6.63
C TYR A 179 -8.43 8.94 -7.88
N ARG A 180 -9.20 9.78 -8.59
CA ARG A 180 -9.96 9.39 -9.80
C ARG A 180 -9.13 8.72 -10.89
N ASN A 181 -7.85 9.09 -11.01
CA ASN A 181 -6.91 8.46 -11.94
C ASN A 181 -6.57 6.99 -11.58
N LYS A 182 -6.99 6.50 -10.42
CA LYS A 182 -6.87 5.11 -9.99
C LYS A 182 -8.12 4.27 -10.24
N TRP A 183 -9.26 4.89 -10.56
CA TRP A 183 -10.51 4.17 -10.76
C TRP A 183 -10.45 3.03 -11.76
N PRO A 184 -9.76 3.14 -12.92
CA PRO A 184 -9.67 2.00 -13.83
C PRO A 184 -9.00 0.77 -13.18
N LEU A 185 -7.98 1.00 -12.33
CA LEU A 185 -7.35 -0.07 -11.55
C LEU A 185 -8.31 -0.63 -10.50
N PHE A 186 -9.01 0.20 -9.73
CA PHE A 186 -9.93 -0.30 -8.70
C PHE A 186 -11.14 -1.05 -9.27
N LYS A 187 -11.67 -0.61 -10.41
CA LYS A 187 -12.66 -1.38 -11.17
C LYS A 187 -12.11 -2.76 -11.56
N ARG A 188 -10.84 -2.83 -11.97
CA ARG A 188 -10.17 -4.10 -12.28
C ARG A 188 -10.06 -5.03 -11.07
N LEU A 189 -10.03 -4.47 -9.85
CA LEU A 189 -10.08 -5.21 -8.57
C LEU A 189 -11.52 -5.54 -8.12
N GLY A 190 -12.54 -5.18 -8.90
CA GLY A 190 -13.95 -5.45 -8.59
C GLY A 190 -14.60 -4.41 -7.68
N VAL A 191 -13.97 -3.25 -7.49
CA VAL A 191 -14.53 -2.16 -6.68
C VAL A 191 -15.40 -1.25 -7.55
N ALA A 192 -16.61 -0.94 -7.06
CA ALA A 192 -17.45 0.08 -7.66
C ALA A 192 -16.93 1.47 -7.26
N CYS A 193 -16.34 2.20 -8.20
CA CYS A 193 -15.96 3.59 -8.00
C CYS A 193 -17.05 4.50 -8.59
N SER A 194 -17.62 5.37 -7.76
CA SER A 194 -18.55 6.42 -8.16
C SER A 194 -18.17 7.74 -7.50
N GLU A 195 -18.65 8.86 -8.06
CA GLU A 195 -18.65 10.10 -7.29
C GLU A 195 -19.62 9.91 -6.11
N ALA A 196 -19.23 10.29 -4.90
CA ALA A 196 -20.19 10.47 -3.81
C ALA A 196 -21.13 11.62 -4.20
N GLU A 197 -22.45 11.40 -4.08
CA GLU A 197 -23.49 12.38 -4.38
C GLU A 197 -23.53 13.54 -3.39
#